data_AF-A0A929IPT2-F1
#
_entry.id   AF-A0A929IPT2-F1
#
_cell.length_a   1.000
_cell.length_b   1.000
_cell.length_c   1.000
_cell.angle_alpha   90.00
_cell.angle_beta   90.00
_cell.angle_gamma   90.00
#
_symmetry.space_group_name_H-M   'P 1'
#
loop_
_entity.id
_entity.type
_entity.pdbx_description
1 polymer ?
#
loop_
_entity_poly.entity_id
_entity_poly.type
_entity_poly.pdbx_seq_one_letter_code
_entity_poly.pdbx_strand_id
1 'polypeptide(L)' 'MIVTTVEGDLLDQDVQVIVNAWNRNIIPWWLLLPQGVSGAIKRRGGRAPFRELGRMGPIPMGGAVVTGPGQL' A
#
# COMPACT_ATOMS: atom_id res chain seq x y z
N MET A 1 -25.09 3.02 1.30
CA MET A 1 -23.66 2.75 1.58
C MET A 1 -23.56 2.44 3.07
N ILE A 2 -23.08 1.26 3.44
CA ILE A 2 -22.86 0.91 4.85
C ILE A 2 -21.41 1.24 5.15
N VAL A 3 -21.18 2.11 6.14
CA VAL A 3 -19.85 2.50 6.60
C VAL A 3 -19.70 1.98 8.02
N THR A 4 -18.58 1.30 8.27
CA THR A 4 -18.24 0.74 9.57
C THR A 4 -16.92 1.33 10.03
N THR A 5 -16.83 1.67 11.30
CA THR A 5 -15.57 2.07 11.94
C THR A 5 -15.04 0.88 12.73
N VAL A 6 -13.78 0.53 12.49
CA VAL A 6 -13.08 -0.56 13.18
C VAL A 6 -11.78 -0.01 13.76
N GLU A 7 -11.52 -0.30 15.03
CA GLU A 7 -10.23 -0.05 15.67
C GLU A 7 -9.41 -1.35 15.66
N GLY A 8 -8.26 -1.34 15.00
CA GLY A 8 -7.42 -2.54 14.84
C GLY A 8 -6.33 -2.36 13.79
N ASP A 9 -5.63 -3.46 13.46
CA ASP A 9 -4.64 -3.48 12.37
C ASP A 9 -5.36 -3.58 11.02
N LEU A 10 -5.05 -2.67 10.10
CA LEU A 10 -5.58 -2.65 8.74
C LEU A 10 -5.31 -3.98 8.00
N LEU A 11 -4.21 -4.66 8.32
CA LEU A 11 -3.79 -5.89 7.64
C LEU A 11 -4.50 -7.14 8.17
N ASP A 12 -5.31 -7.03 9.23
CA ASP A 12 -6.10 -8.15 9.78
C ASP A 12 -7.57 -8.12 9.28
N GLN A 13 -7.92 -7.15 8.42
CA GLN A 13 -9.29 -6.96 7.95
C GLN A 13 -9.61 -7.91 6.79
N ASP A 14 -10.73 -8.64 6.88
CA ASP A 14 -11.24 -9.50 5.81
C ASP A 14 -11.93 -8.66 4.73
N VAL A 15 -11.11 -8.06 3.85
CA VAL A 15 -11.56 -7.15 2.79
C VAL A 15 -10.88 -7.47 1.46
N GLN A 16 -11.56 -7.14 0.37
CA GLN A 16 -11.04 -7.35 -0.99
C GLN A 16 -9.86 -6.42 -1.31
N VAL A 17 -9.82 -5.23 -0.72
CA VAL A 17 -8.82 -4.19 -1.00
C VAL A 17 -8.53 -3.40 0.27
N ILE A 18 -7.24 -3.17 0.53
CA ILE A 18 -6.78 -2.18 1.51
C ILE A 18 -6.17 -0.98 0.78
N VAL A 19 -6.30 0.21 1.37
CA VAL A 19 -5.68 1.43 0.82
C VAL A 19 -4.42 1.75 1.62
N ASN A 20 -3.26 1.71 0.95
CA ASN A 20 -2.01 2.14 1.55
C ASN A 20 -1.89 3.67 1.47
N ALA A 21 -1.68 4.34 2.60
CA ALA A 21 -1.32 5.76 2.63
C ALA A 21 0.12 5.94 2.13
N TRP A 22 0.26 6.22 0.83
CA TRP A 22 1.54 6.30 0.15
C TRP A 22 1.99 7.75 -0.09
N ASN A 23 3.30 8.00 -0.05
CA ASN A 23 3.90 9.31 -0.40
C ASN A 23 4.17 9.39 -1.91
N ARG A 24 4.56 10.53 -2.45
CA ARG A 24 4.92 10.66 -3.87
C ARG A 24 5.99 9.63 -4.24
N ASN A 25 5.75 8.83 -5.29
CA ASN A 25 6.69 7.83 -5.81
C ASN A 25 7.71 8.43 -6.79
N ILE A 26 8.15 9.67 -6.57
CA ILE A 26 9.10 10.36 -7.45
C ILE A 26 10.53 9.86 -7.17
N ILE A 27 10.81 9.48 -5.91
CA ILE A 27 12.08 8.86 -5.50
C ILE A 27 11.95 7.34 -5.65
N PRO A 28 12.98 6.65 -6.19
CA PRO A 28 12.94 5.19 -6.33
C PRO A 28 12.55 4.47 -5.05
N TRP A 29 11.61 3.52 -5.15
CA TRP A 29 11.02 2.86 -3.98
C TRP A 29 12.02 2.14 -3.07
N TRP A 30 13.19 1.75 -3.58
CA TRP A 30 14.23 1.12 -2.76
C TRP A 30 14.97 2.11 -1.85
N LEU A 31 14.92 3.41 -2.15
CA LEU A 31 15.38 4.48 -1.27
C LEU A 31 14.30 4.91 -0.27
N LEU A 32 13.06 4.53 -0.53
CA LEU A 32 11.97 4.72 0.41
C LEU A 32 12.02 3.59 1.44
N LEU A 33 12.23 3.97 2.71
CA LEU A 33 12.11 3.08 3.85
C LEU A 33 10.68 3.19 4.39
N PRO A 34 9.74 2.34 3.96
CA PRO A 34 8.36 2.46 4.40
C PRO A 34 8.27 2.19 5.90
N GLN A 35 7.61 3.11 6.60
CA GLN A 35 7.29 3.03 8.03
C GLN A 35 5.78 2.94 8.21
N GLY A 36 5.31 2.76 9.45
CA GLY A 36 3.89 2.66 9.77
C GLY A 36 3.18 1.55 8.98
N VAL A 37 1.97 1.84 8.51
CA VAL A 37 1.13 0.91 7.73
C VAL A 37 1.84 0.42 6.47
N SER A 38 2.50 1.30 5.71
CA SER A 38 3.23 0.87 4.50
C SER A 38 4.40 -0.07 4.84
N GLY A 39 5.04 0.13 6.00
CA GLY A 39 6.08 -0.78 6.50
C GLY A 39 5.51 -2.13 6.92
N ALA A 40 4.34 -2.14 7.53
CA ALA A 40 3.61 -3.37 7.86
C ALA A 40 3.22 -4.15 6.60
N ILE A 41 2.71 -3.46 5.56
CA ILE A 41 2.38 -4.05 4.25
C ILE A 41 3.63 -4.67 3.62
N LYS A 42 4.77 -3.97 3.61
CA LYS A 42 6.03 -4.53 3.06
C LYS A 42 6.50 -5.76 3.83
N ARG A 43 6.29 -5.79 5.16
CA ARG A 43 6.72 -6.90 6.02
C ARG A 43 5.84 -8.14 5.84
N ARG A 44 4.50 -8.00 5.85
CA ARG A 44 3.57 -9.12 5.72
C ARG A 44 3.29 -9.50 4.26
N GLY A 45 3.02 -8.52 3.39
CA GLY A 45 2.69 -8.72 1.97
C GLY A 45 3.91 -8.91 1.06
N GLY A 46 5.12 -8.74 1.58
CA GLY A 46 6.36 -8.85 0.81
C GLY A 46 6.58 -7.67 -0.15
N ARG A 47 7.47 -7.89 -1.14
CA ARG A 47 7.93 -6.83 -2.06
C ARG A 47 7.16 -6.78 -3.38
N ALA A 48 6.29 -7.74 -3.67
CA ALA A 48 5.61 -7.83 -4.97
C ALA A 48 4.75 -6.58 -5.27
N PRO A 49 3.91 -6.06 -4.35
CA PRO A 49 3.11 -4.86 -4.60
C PRO A 49 3.98 -3.64 -4.91
N PHE A 50 5.10 -3.46 -4.19
CA PHE A 50 6.02 -2.34 -4.37
C PHE A 50 6.81 -2.41 -5.68
N ARG A 51 7.14 -3.62 -6.14
CA ARG A 51 7.78 -3.82 -7.45
C ARG A 51 6.83 -3.48 -8.58
N GLU A 52 5.55 -3.81 -8.44
CA GLU A 52 4.52 -3.46 -9.40
C GLU A 52 4.28 -1.95 -9.44
N LEU A 53 4.11 -1.32 -8.27
CA LEU A 53 4.03 0.13 -8.11
C LEU A 53 5.18 0.87 -8.80
N GLY A 54 6.41 0.36 -8.66
CA GLY A 54 7.60 0.94 -9.31
C GLY A 54 7.53 0.98 -10.84
N ARG A 55 6.63 0.21 -11.47
CA ARG A 55 6.43 0.16 -12.93
C ARG A 55 5.28 1.05 -13.40
N MET A 56 4.50 1.62 -12.50
CA MET A 56 3.28 2.39 -12.81
C MET A 56 3.55 3.88 -13.05
N GLY A 57 4.80 4.34 -12.92
CA GLY A 57 5.16 5.74 -13.12
C GLY A 57 4.65 6.67 -12.00
N PRO A 58 4.92 7.98 -12.08
CA PRO A 58 4.53 8.94 -11.04
C PRO A 58 3.03 9.00 -10.79
N ILE A 59 2.62 8.98 -9.52
CA ILE A 59 1.22 9.14 -9.10
C ILE A 59 0.97 10.61 -8.74
N PRO A 60 0.01 11.30 -9.38
CA PRO A 60 -0.32 12.68 -9.02
C PRO A 60 -0.94 12.74 -7.61
N MET A 61 -0.87 13.91 -6.98
CA MET A 61 -1.54 14.12 -5.68
C MET A 61 -3.04 13.83 -5.79
N GLY A 62 -3.59 13.07 -4.86
CA GLY A 62 -4.97 12.59 -4.90
C GLY A 62 -5.22 11.44 -5.87
N GLY A 63 -4.22 11.00 -6.62
CA GLY A 63 -4.28 9.80 -7.45
C GLY A 63 -4.05 8.52 -6.65
N ALA A 64 -4.45 7.40 -7.25
CA ALA A 64 -4.22 6.06 -6.72
C ALA A 64 -3.90 5.10 -7.86
N VAL A 65 -3.19 4.02 -7.54
CA VAL A 65 -2.97 2.88 -8.42
C VAL A 65 -3.31 1.60 -7.67
N VAL A 66 -3.62 0.54 -8.40
CA VAL A 66 -3.96 -0.77 -7.84
C VAL A 66 -2.83 -1.74 -8.16
N THR A 67 -2.38 -2.47 -7.16
CA THR A 67 -1.41 -3.56 -7.29
C THR A 67 -2.02 -4.86 -6.78
N GLY A 68 -1.38 -6.00 -7.07
CA GLY A 68 -1.68 -7.24 -6.36
C GLY A 68 -1.38 -7.15 -4.85
N PRO A 69 -1.92 -8.09 -4.04
CA PRO A 69 -1.75 -8.10 -2.58
C PRO A 69 -0.38 -8.61 -2.12
N GLY A 70 0.35 -9.31 -3.00
CA GLY A 70 1.55 -10.02 -2.62
C GLY A 70 1.21 -11.25 -1.78
N GLN A 71 1.61 -11.23 -0.51
CA GLN A 71 1.37 -12.32 0.47
C GLN A 71 0.31 -11.96 1.52
N LEU A 72 -0.35 -10.81 1.39
CA LEU A 72 -1.52 -10.48 2.20
C LEU A 72 -2.69 -11.40 1.85
#